data_AF-A0A7Y5NMQ6-F1
#
_entry.id   AF-A0A7Y5NMQ6-F1
#
_cell.length_a   1.000
_cell.length_b   1.000
_cell.length_c   1.000
_cell.angle_alpha   90.00
_cell.angle_beta   90.00
_cell.angle_gamma   90.00
#
_symmetry.space_group_name_H-M   'P 1'
#
loop_
_entity.id
_entity.type
_entity.pdbx_description
1 polymer ?
#
loop_
_entity_poly.entity_id
_entity_poly.type
_entity_poly.pdbx_seq_one_letter_code
_entity_poly.pdbx_strand_id
1 'polypeptide(L)'
;MTRTFFIPSLLLLCSCAADEIAGPSPAPPDETSASPRADDDVAPADQPSGTPGIAEGGEPAKPGITDDVRLIIGGRSAADHIGPQEHDALFARLRGQPLEYLAEGVRFAKRANHRQLGGTFVSYLVRVVGEPPTTRAQAENAARELLPIYQKALDDARANPSDEFEPTRLSQEIAQLDRLANGKWK
;
A
#
# COMPACT_ATOMS: atom_id res chain seq x y z
N MET A 1 50.53 4.85 -13.02
CA MET A 1 50.67 4.37 -11.64
C MET A 1 49.36 3.72 -11.23
N THR A 2 49.39 2.39 -11.14
CA THR A 2 48.28 1.45 -10.91
C THR A 2 47.99 1.34 -9.42
N ARG A 3 46.72 1.43 -8.99
CA ARG A 3 46.32 0.96 -7.65
C ARG A 3 45.05 0.11 -7.72
N THR A 4 45.36 -1.17 -7.69
CA THR A 4 44.65 -2.42 -7.48
C THR A 4 43.50 -2.37 -6.46
N PHE A 5 42.38 -2.98 -6.85
CA PHE A 5 41.27 -3.38 -5.99
C PHE A 5 41.68 -4.57 -5.09
N PHE A 6 41.20 -4.59 -3.83
CA PHE A 6 41.32 -5.74 -2.95
C PHE A 6 39.99 -5.92 -2.21
N ILE A 7 39.23 -6.94 -2.56
CA ILE A 7 38.05 -7.41 -1.81
C ILE A 7 38.32 -8.88 -1.50
N PRO A 8 38.49 -9.27 -0.22
CA PRO A 8 38.57 -10.67 0.14
C PRO A 8 37.16 -11.30 0.22
N SER A 9 37.10 -12.47 -0.38
CA SER A 9 36.02 -13.43 -0.44
C SER A 9 35.58 -14.00 0.91
N LEU A 10 34.28 -14.36 0.95
CA LEU A 10 33.65 -15.55 1.52
C LEU A 10 34.14 -16.13 2.86
N LEU A 11 33.18 -16.36 3.77
CA LEU A 11 32.88 -17.67 4.37
C LEU A 11 31.63 -17.51 5.27
N LEU A 12 30.47 -18.01 4.82
CA LEU A 12 29.32 -18.24 5.70
C LEU A 12 29.06 -19.74 5.73
N LEU A 13 29.41 -20.36 6.85
CA LEU A 13 29.25 -21.78 7.14
C LEU A 13 27.79 -22.09 7.48
N CYS A 14 27.29 -23.15 6.87
CA CYS A 14 26.08 -23.86 7.24
C CYS A 14 26.12 -24.31 8.71
N SER A 15 24.99 -24.19 9.41
CA SER A 15 24.60 -25.13 10.46
C SER A 15 23.11 -25.41 10.34
N CYS A 16 22.81 -26.60 9.83
CA CYS A 16 21.52 -27.23 9.97
C CYS A 16 21.45 -27.85 11.37
N ALA A 17 20.36 -27.60 12.10
CA ALA A 17 19.92 -28.45 13.18
C ALA A 17 18.41 -28.65 13.02
N ALA A 18 18.06 -29.85 12.54
CA ALA A 18 16.76 -30.44 12.75
C ALA A 18 16.71 -30.95 14.20
N ASP A 19 15.57 -30.77 14.87
CA ASP A 19 15.08 -31.80 15.79
C ASP A 19 13.56 -31.71 15.90
N GLU A 20 13.00 -32.88 16.08
CA GLU A 20 11.67 -33.36 15.75
C GLU A 20 10.98 -33.71 17.06
N ILE A 21 9.81 -33.16 17.38
CA ILE A 21 8.95 -33.78 18.40
C ILE A 21 7.48 -33.71 17.97
N ALA A 22 6.97 -34.88 17.60
CA ALA A 22 5.57 -35.21 17.44
C ALA A 22 4.83 -35.22 18.79
N GLY A 23 3.55 -34.82 18.78
CA GLY A 23 2.63 -34.99 19.90
C GLY A 23 1.16 -34.92 19.42
N PRO A 24 0.28 -35.85 19.81
CA PRO A 24 -0.99 -36.13 19.12
C PRO A 24 -2.18 -35.23 19.52
N SER A 25 -3.11 -35.04 18.56
CA SER A 25 -4.52 -34.65 18.77
C SER A 25 -5.34 -35.88 19.19
N PRO A 26 -6.30 -35.78 20.13
CA PRO A 26 -7.75 -35.64 19.79
C PRO A 26 -8.52 -34.87 20.90
N ALA A 27 -9.82 -34.55 20.92
CA ALA A 27 -11.03 -34.59 20.08
C ALA A 27 -12.07 -33.64 20.77
N PRO A 28 -13.14 -33.20 20.10
CA PRO A 28 -14.19 -32.34 20.68
C PRO A 28 -15.25 -33.16 21.44
N PRO A 29 -16.03 -32.56 22.36
CA PRO A 29 -17.29 -33.11 22.80
C PRO A 29 -18.52 -32.47 22.14
N ASP A 30 -19.53 -33.33 22.04
CA ASP A 30 -20.77 -33.31 21.28
C ASP A 30 -21.85 -32.29 21.69
N GLU A 31 -22.69 -32.04 20.68
CA GLU A 31 -24.16 -31.97 20.66
C GLU A 31 -24.95 -31.67 21.95
N THR A 32 -25.82 -30.67 21.87
CA THR A 32 -27.16 -30.73 22.48
C THR A 32 -28.20 -29.98 21.65
N SER A 33 -29.04 -30.78 20.98
CA SER A 33 -30.51 -30.68 20.74
C SER A 33 -31.22 -29.36 20.36
N ALA A 34 -31.71 -29.35 19.11
CA ALA A 34 -33.11 -29.24 18.62
C ALA A 34 -34.17 -28.41 19.43
N SER A 35 -34.70 -27.30 18.86
CA SER A 35 -36.01 -27.11 18.11
C SER A 35 -37.24 -26.84 19.00
N PRO A 36 -38.42 -26.26 18.55
CA PRO A 36 -38.86 -25.75 17.22
C PRO A 36 -39.71 -24.42 17.18
N ARG A 37 -39.96 -23.95 15.93
CA ARG A 37 -41.11 -23.25 15.27
C ARG A 37 -42.08 -22.23 15.95
N ALA A 38 -42.37 -21.15 15.20
CA ALA A 38 -43.70 -20.61 14.83
C ALA A 38 -43.49 -19.63 13.63
N ASP A 39 -43.99 -19.91 12.41
CA ASP A 39 -45.30 -19.54 11.81
C ASP A 39 -45.46 -18.01 11.66
N ASP A 40 -45.27 -17.47 10.45
CA ASP A 40 -46.30 -17.12 9.43
C ASP A 40 -47.02 -15.79 9.73
N ASP A 41 -46.72 -14.72 8.96
CA ASP A 41 -47.71 -13.72 8.53
C ASP A 41 -47.18 -12.75 7.45
N VAL A 42 -47.67 -12.95 6.22
CA VAL A 42 -48.26 -11.96 5.28
C VAL A 42 -47.61 -10.58 5.11
N ALA A 43 -47.10 -10.30 3.89
CA ALA A 43 -47.71 -9.36 2.93
C ALA A 43 -46.88 -9.24 1.63
N PRO A 44 -47.46 -9.40 0.43
CA PRO A 44 -46.83 -9.04 -0.83
C PRO A 44 -47.30 -7.66 -1.33
N ALA A 45 -46.50 -7.11 -2.24
CA ALA A 45 -46.75 -5.97 -3.14
C ALA A 45 -46.39 -4.57 -2.60
N ASP A 46 -45.26 -4.06 -3.09
CA ASP A 46 -45.28 -2.84 -3.88
C ASP A 46 -44.12 -2.86 -4.89
N GLN A 47 -44.46 -3.04 -6.17
CA GLN A 47 -43.56 -2.75 -7.29
C GLN A 47 -43.61 -1.25 -7.57
N PRO A 48 -42.49 -0.51 -7.51
CA PRO A 48 -42.36 0.68 -8.33
C PRO A 48 -42.05 0.24 -9.77
N SER A 49 -43.10 0.21 -10.60
CA SER A 49 -42.95 0.36 -12.05
C SER A 49 -42.36 1.75 -12.32
N GLY A 50 -41.04 1.80 -12.45
CA GLY A 50 -40.28 2.94 -12.94
C GLY A 50 -39.49 2.52 -14.16
N THR A 51 -40.04 2.84 -15.34
CA THR A 51 -39.46 2.68 -16.67
C THR A 51 -37.98 3.13 -16.72
N PRO A 52 -37.11 2.44 -17.48
CA PRO A 52 -35.68 2.72 -17.53
C PRO A 52 -35.42 4.10 -18.14
N GLY A 53 -35.03 5.05 -17.29
CA GLY A 53 -34.31 6.23 -17.73
C GLY A 53 -32.89 5.82 -18.08
N ILE A 54 -32.66 5.41 -19.32
CA ILE A 54 -31.31 5.41 -19.90
C ILE A 54 -30.90 6.89 -19.98
N ALA A 55 -30.25 7.39 -18.92
CA ALA A 55 -29.43 8.58 -19.01
C ALA A 55 -28.11 8.16 -19.67
N GLU A 56 -28.15 8.04 -21.01
CA GLU A 56 -26.95 8.14 -21.83
C GLU A 56 -26.31 9.51 -21.58
N GLY A 57 -25.01 9.51 -21.27
CA GLY A 57 -24.23 10.74 -21.08
C GLY A 57 -23.77 11.02 -19.65
N GLY A 58 -23.63 9.98 -18.80
CA GLY A 58 -22.83 10.11 -17.59
C GLY A 58 -21.38 10.35 -17.97
N GLU A 59 -20.94 11.62 -17.95
CA GLU A 59 -19.51 11.97 -17.92
C GLU A 59 -18.86 11.01 -16.90
N PRO A 60 -17.83 10.23 -17.30
CA PRO A 60 -17.26 9.25 -16.40
C PRO A 60 -16.88 9.98 -15.11
N ALA A 61 -17.36 9.47 -13.97
CA ALA A 61 -17.09 10.09 -12.68
C ALA A 61 -15.58 10.34 -12.59
N LYS A 62 -15.20 11.61 -12.41
CA LYS A 62 -13.79 11.98 -12.34
C LYS A 62 -13.14 11.15 -11.23
N PRO A 63 -11.97 10.53 -11.48
CA PRO A 63 -11.30 9.71 -10.48
C PRO A 63 -11.16 10.47 -9.16
N GLY A 64 -11.47 9.80 -8.05
CA GLY A 64 -11.30 10.38 -6.72
C GLY A 64 -9.83 10.40 -6.31
N ILE A 65 -9.50 11.19 -5.28
CA ILE A 65 -8.14 11.28 -4.71
C ILE A 65 -7.57 9.89 -4.39
N THR A 66 -8.41 8.99 -3.87
CA THR A 66 -8.01 7.61 -3.56
C THR A 66 -7.52 6.83 -4.79
N ASP A 67 -8.20 6.97 -5.92
CA ASP A 67 -7.85 6.27 -7.16
C ASP A 67 -6.57 6.87 -7.76
N ASP A 68 -6.46 8.19 -7.73
CA ASP A 68 -5.28 8.93 -8.16
C ASP A 68 -4.05 8.56 -7.31
N VAL A 69 -4.19 8.51 -5.98
CA VAL A 69 -3.12 8.10 -5.08
C VAL A 69 -2.69 6.65 -5.35
N ARG A 70 -3.63 5.73 -5.53
CA ARG A 70 -3.33 4.33 -5.88
C ARG A 70 -2.57 4.20 -7.19
N LEU A 71 -2.91 5.04 -8.17
CA LEU A 71 -2.22 5.08 -9.45
C LEU A 71 -0.77 5.58 -9.30
N ILE A 72 -0.57 6.66 -8.55
CA ILE A 72 0.73 7.28 -8.28
C ILE A 72 1.64 6.32 -7.49
N ILE A 73 1.19 5.85 -6.33
CA ILE A 73 2.02 4.98 -5.49
C ILE A 73 2.18 3.58 -6.08
N GLY A 74 1.30 3.18 -6.99
CA GLY A 74 1.44 1.94 -7.75
C GLY A 74 2.43 2.03 -8.91
N GLY A 75 3.05 3.20 -9.16
CA GLY A 75 4.02 3.40 -10.24
C GLY A 75 3.39 3.40 -11.65
N ARG A 76 2.07 3.57 -11.75
CA ARG A 76 1.32 3.54 -13.03
C ARG A 76 0.89 4.94 -13.48
N SER A 77 1.39 5.99 -12.85
CA SER A 77 1.01 7.37 -13.18
C SER A 77 1.78 7.99 -14.33
N ALA A 78 2.73 7.28 -14.96
CA ALA A 78 3.54 7.82 -16.04
C ALA A 78 2.75 7.96 -17.35
N ALA A 79 3.07 8.98 -18.15
CA ALA A 79 2.31 9.35 -19.35
C ALA A 79 2.24 8.25 -20.42
N ASP A 80 3.21 7.34 -20.45
CA ASP A 80 3.24 6.14 -21.29
C ASP A 80 2.23 5.06 -20.84
N HIS A 81 1.81 5.06 -19.58
CA HIS A 81 0.87 4.09 -19.02
C HIS A 81 -0.59 4.56 -19.11
N ILE A 82 -0.84 5.83 -18.84
CA ILE A 82 -2.20 6.39 -18.74
C ILE A 82 -2.55 7.35 -19.86
N GLY A 83 -1.58 7.75 -20.69
CA GLY A 83 -1.74 8.80 -21.68
C GLY A 83 -1.24 10.16 -21.17
N PRO A 84 -0.73 11.03 -22.06
CA PRO A 84 -0.22 12.33 -21.67
C PRO A 84 -1.31 13.27 -21.13
N GLN A 85 -2.54 13.18 -21.66
CA GLN A 85 -3.64 14.02 -21.21
C GLN A 85 -4.11 13.63 -19.80
N GLU A 86 -4.28 12.33 -19.52
CA GLU A 86 -4.62 11.85 -18.19
C GLU A 86 -3.52 12.15 -17.18
N HIS A 87 -2.25 12.01 -17.57
CA HIS A 87 -1.10 12.40 -16.76
C HIS A 87 -1.18 13.88 -16.35
N ASP A 88 -1.35 14.77 -17.31
CA ASP A 88 -1.40 16.20 -17.02
C ASP A 88 -2.61 16.57 -16.15
N ALA A 89 -3.76 15.94 -16.42
CA ALA A 89 -4.97 16.11 -15.60
C ALA A 89 -4.77 15.61 -14.16
N LEU A 90 -4.13 14.46 -13.96
CA LEU A 90 -3.79 13.90 -12.65
C LEU A 90 -2.90 14.85 -11.86
N PHE A 91 -1.79 15.30 -12.45
CA PHE A 91 -0.87 16.19 -11.75
C PHE A 91 -1.44 17.61 -11.58
N ALA A 92 -2.38 18.05 -12.43
CA ALA A 92 -3.13 19.28 -12.19
C ALA A 92 -4.03 19.16 -10.95
N ARG A 93 -4.75 18.04 -10.78
CA ARG A 93 -5.56 17.78 -9.58
C ARG A 93 -4.69 17.69 -8.32
N LEU A 94 -3.58 16.94 -8.38
CA LEU A 94 -2.63 16.84 -7.27
C LEU A 94 -2.11 18.22 -6.84
N ARG A 95 -1.71 19.07 -7.79
CA ARG A 95 -1.24 20.43 -7.48
C ARG A 95 -2.34 21.33 -6.89
N GLY A 96 -3.61 21.06 -7.21
CA GLY A 96 -4.75 21.76 -6.63
C GLY A 96 -5.01 21.38 -5.16
N GLN A 97 -4.70 20.14 -4.76
CA GLN A 97 -5.00 19.62 -3.42
C GLN A 97 -3.84 18.75 -2.85
N PRO A 98 -2.60 19.28 -2.79
CA PRO A 98 -1.41 18.45 -2.54
C PRO A 98 -1.42 17.80 -1.16
N LEU A 99 -1.95 18.47 -0.13
CA LEU A 99 -2.00 17.95 1.23
C LEU A 99 -3.05 16.84 1.40
N GLU A 100 -4.14 16.87 0.63
CA GLU A 100 -5.16 15.81 0.67
C GLU A 100 -4.61 14.51 0.07
N TYR A 101 -3.86 14.63 -1.04
CA TYR A 101 -3.14 13.51 -1.64
C TYR A 101 -2.12 12.91 -0.68
N LEU A 102 -1.32 13.76 -0.01
CA LEU A 102 -0.35 13.32 1.00
C LEU A 102 -1.03 12.61 2.17
N ALA A 103 -2.12 13.17 2.69
CA ALA A 103 -2.89 12.58 3.78
C ALA A 103 -3.49 11.22 3.40
N GLU A 104 -3.99 11.09 2.17
CA GLU A 104 -4.49 9.81 1.65
C GLU A 104 -3.36 8.78 1.48
N GLY A 105 -2.18 9.20 1.01
CA GLY A 105 -1.00 8.33 0.94
C GLY A 105 -0.56 7.80 2.31
N VAL A 106 -0.54 8.67 3.34
CA VAL A 106 -0.26 8.27 4.73
C VAL A 106 -1.34 7.33 5.26
N ARG A 107 -2.62 7.61 4.96
CA ARG A 107 -3.75 6.76 5.35
C ARG A 107 -3.66 5.37 4.73
N PHE A 108 -3.30 5.28 3.46
CA PHE A 108 -3.02 4.02 2.78
C PHE A 108 -1.92 3.25 3.52
N ALA A 109 -0.77 3.88 3.78
CA ALA A 109 0.37 3.21 4.39
C ALA A 109 0.06 2.66 5.79
N LYS A 110 -0.70 3.40 6.60
CA LYS A 110 -1.14 2.96 7.94
C LYS A 110 -2.03 1.71 7.93
N ARG A 111 -2.72 1.44 6.82
CA ARG A 111 -3.66 0.31 6.67
C ARG A 111 -3.07 -0.84 5.87
N ALA A 112 -1.96 -0.62 5.17
CA ALA A 112 -1.33 -1.59 4.30
C ALA A 112 -0.48 -2.59 5.11
N ASN A 113 -0.47 -3.84 4.67
CA ASN A 113 0.46 -4.85 5.18
C ASN A 113 1.83 -4.77 4.47
N HIS A 114 2.81 -5.53 4.94
CA HIS A 114 4.18 -5.49 4.38
C HIS A 114 4.23 -5.85 2.89
N ARG A 115 3.37 -6.75 2.40
CA ARG A 115 3.30 -7.10 0.97
C ARG A 115 2.81 -5.93 0.13
N GLN A 116 1.74 -5.28 0.58
CA GLN A 116 1.18 -4.10 -0.08
C GLN A 116 2.19 -2.96 -0.08
N LEU A 117 2.83 -2.66 1.05
CA LEU A 117 3.83 -1.61 1.15
C LEU A 117 5.04 -1.88 0.25
N GLY A 118 5.51 -3.13 0.18
CA GLY A 118 6.64 -3.51 -0.67
C GLY A 118 6.37 -3.41 -2.18
N GLY A 119 5.09 -3.33 -2.59
CA GLY A 119 4.68 -3.10 -3.97
C GLY A 119 4.37 -1.65 -4.31
N THR A 120 4.62 -0.70 -3.39
CA THR A 120 4.27 0.71 -3.58
C THR A 120 5.46 1.67 -3.48
N PHE A 121 5.28 2.88 -4.01
CA PHE A 121 6.24 3.98 -4.05
C PHE A 121 5.64 5.22 -3.35
N VAL A 122 5.33 5.13 -2.06
CA VAL A 122 4.75 6.25 -1.31
C VAL A 122 5.75 7.42 -1.21
N SER A 123 7.05 7.14 -1.15
CA SER A 123 8.14 8.13 -1.19
C SER A 123 8.08 9.01 -2.43
N TYR A 124 7.62 8.47 -3.57
CA TYR A 124 7.41 9.24 -4.79
C TYR A 124 6.31 10.28 -4.62
N LEU A 125 5.16 9.90 -4.04
CA LEU A 125 4.08 10.83 -3.73
C LEU A 125 4.55 11.93 -2.76
N VAL A 126 5.26 11.57 -1.70
CA VAL A 126 5.85 12.53 -0.75
C VAL A 126 6.79 13.50 -1.46
N ARG A 127 7.64 12.98 -2.37
CA ARG A 127 8.56 13.79 -3.16
C ARG A 127 7.84 14.80 -4.05
N VAL A 128 6.85 14.35 -4.82
CA VAL A 128 6.06 15.20 -5.72
C VAL A 128 5.33 16.28 -4.93
N VAL A 129 4.69 15.92 -3.81
CA VAL A 129 3.98 16.88 -2.95
C VAL A 129 4.93 17.88 -2.31
N GLY A 130 6.14 17.47 -1.92
CA GLY A 130 7.13 18.35 -1.27
C GLY A 130 8.08 19.10 -2.21
N GLU A 131 7.92 18.94 -3.53
CA GLU A 131 8.70 19.66 -4.53
C GLU A 131 8.48 21.19 -4.42
N PRO A 132 7.24 21.70 -4.34
CA PRO A 132 6.99 23.09 -3.99
C PRO A 132 7.48 23.44 -2.57
N PRO A 133 8.14 24.59 -2.38
CA PRO A 133 8.58 25.02 -1.05
C PRO A 133 7.45 25.18 -0.02
N THR A 134 6.23 25.47 -0.47
CA THR A 134 5.05 25.75 0.37
C THR A 134 4.53 24.52 1.11
N THR A 135 4.77 23.33 0.58
CA THR A 135 4.28 22.04 1.12
C THR A 135 5.42 21.17 1.65
N ARG A 136 6.67 21.65 1.54
CA ARG A 136 7.87 20.89 1.89
C ARG A 136 7.85 20.43 3.35
N ALA A 137 7.57 21.33 4.29
CA ALA A 137 7.57 21.00 5.71
C ALA A 137 6.54 19.89 6.05
N GLN A 138 5.35 19.92 5.43
CA GLN A 138 4.32 18.89 5.59
C GLN A 138 4.78 17.56 4.99
N ALA A 139 5.45 17.59 3.83
CA ALA A 139 6.00 16.39 3.22
C ALA A 139 7.15 15.78 4.05
N GLU A 140 8.03 16.59 4.66
CA GLU A 140 9.06 16.10 5.59
C GLU A 140 8.43 15.47 6.85
N ASN A 141 7.38 16.09 7.40
CA ASN A 141 6.64 15.54 8.54
C ASN A 141 6.00 14.19 8.18
N ALA A 142 5.35 14.10 7.02
CA ALA A 142 4.77 12.85 6.54
C ALA A 142 5.85 11.77 6.31
N ALA A 143 7.03 12.14 5.77
CA ALA A 143 8.15 11.21 5.63
C ALA A 143 8.59 10.65 6.99
N ARG A 144 8.73 11.50 8.02
CA ARG A 144 9.05 11.08 9.39
C ARG A 144 7.98 10.18 10.00
N GLU A 145 6.71 10.44 9.72
CA GLU A 145 5.58 9.62 10.17
C GLU A 145 5.56 8.24 9.51
N LEU A 146 5.97 8.15 8.24
CA LEU A 146 5.98 6.90 7.46
C LEU A 146 7.15 5.98 7.84
N LEU A 147 8.30 6.52 8.26
CA LEU A 147 9.48 5.73 8.63
C LEU A 147 9.20 4.57 9.61
N PRO A 148 8.55 4.78 10.78
CA PRO A 148 8.27 3.67 11.70
C PRO A 148 7.30 2.63 11.12
N ILE A 149 6.38 3.03 10.23
CA ILE A 149 5.45 2.11 9.56
C ILE A 149 6.22 1.18 8.62
N TYR A 150 7.09 1.75 7.79
CA TYR A 150 7.91 0.96 6.85
C TYR A 150 8.96 0.12 7.56
N GLN A 151 9.55 0.61 8.66
CA GLN A 151 10.47 -0.16 9.48
C GLN A 151 9.78 -1.40 10.07
N LYS A 152 8.59 -1.22 10.66
CA LYS A 152 7.78 -2.34 11.15
C LYS A 152 7.45 -3.33 10.03
N ALA A 153 7.05 -2.84 8.86
CA ALA A 153 6.74 -3.70 7.72
C ALA A 153 7.95 -4.52 7.26
N LEU A 154 9.16 -3.95 7.29
CA LEU A 154 10.40 -4.65 6.98
C LEU A 154 10.69 -5.74 8.02
N ASP A 155 10.50 -5.44 9.30
CA ASP A 155 10.71 -6.39 10.39
C ASP A 155 9.70 -7.54 10.32
N ASP A 156 8.42 -7.25 10.04
CA ASP A 156 7.35 -8.24 9.83
C ASP A 156 7.66 -9.15 8.64
N ALA A 157 8.18 -8.60 7.54
CA ALA A 157 8.57 -9.37 6.36
C ALA A 157 9.79 -10.28 6.62
N ARG A 158 10.73 -9.84 7.45
CA ARG A 158 11.90 -10.65 7.86
C ARG A 158 11.50 -11.79 8.80
N ALA A 159 10.53 -11.54 9.68
CA ALA A 159 10.00 -12.57 10.58
C ALA A 159 9.17 -13.62 9.85
N ASN A 160 8.57 -13.27 8.71
CA ASN A 160 7.71 -14.14 7.91
C ASN A 160 8.21 -14.24 6.45
N PRO A 161 9.35 -14.90 6.22
CA PRO A 161 9.89 -15.04 4.87
C PRO A 161 8.92 -15.84 4.00
N SER A 162 8.56 -15.29 2.85
CA SER A 162 7.86 -16.01 1.77
C SER A 162 8.67 -15.88 0.49
N ASP A 163 8.73 -16.94 -0.31
CA ASP A 163 9.54 -17.02 -1.53
C ASP A 163 9.23 -15.91 -2.56
N GLU A 164 8.06 -15.27 -2.49
CA GLU A 164 7.59 -14.23 -3.42
C GLU A 164 7.92 -12.78 -2.99
N PHE A 165 8.53 -12.57 -1.82
CA PHE A 165 8.71 -11.22 -1.26
C PHE A 165 10.17 -10.87 -0.99
N GLU A 166 10.71 -9.91 -1.75
CA GLU A 166 12.04 -9.36 -1.51
C GLU A 166 12.01 -8.14 -0.57
N PRO A 167 12.61 -8.21 0.64
CA PRO A 167 12.65 -7.09 1.60
C PRO A 167 13.50 -5.90 1.11
N THR A 168 14.21 -6.06 0.00
CA THR A 168 15.01 -5.02 -0.67
C THR A 168 14.16 -3.79 -0.99
N ARG A 169 12.91 -3.97 -1.44
CA ARG A 169 12.02 -2.86 -1.79
C ARG A 169 11.64 -1.99 -0.60
N LEU A 170 11.22 -2.60 0.50
CA LEU A 170 10.94 -1.87 1.74
C LEU A 170 12.19 -1.12 2.24
N SER A 171 13.36 -1.75 2.14
CA SER A 171 14.63 -1.12 2.54
C SER A 171 14.97 0.11 1.68
N GLN A 172 14.74 0.04 0.37
CA GLN A 172 14.92 1.18 -0.53
C GLN A 172 13.94 2.32 -0.19
N GLU A 173 12.69 1.97 0.09
CA GLU A 173 11.65 2.95 0.42
C GLU A 173 11.95 3.67 1.74
N ILE A 174 12.41 2.96 2.76
CA ILE A 174 12.91 3.54 4.02
C ILE A 174 14.05 4.53 3.74
N ALA A 175 15.02 4.14 2.91
CA ALA A 175 16.15 5.02 2.58
C ALA A 175 15.69 6.31 1.87
N GLN A 176 14.70 6.24 0.98
CA GLN A 176 14.15 7.45 0.34
C GLN A 176 13.37 8.31 1.33
N LEU A 177 12.52 7.71 2.17
CA LEU A 177 11.78 8.43 3.19
C LEU A 177 12.70 9.11 4.21
N ASP A 178 13.79 8.46 4.62
CA ASP A 178 14.79 9.05 5.51
C ASP A 178 15.46 10.28 4.87
N ARG A 179 15.83 10.19 3.59
CA ARG A 179 16.37 11.34 2.86
C ARG A 179 15.38 12.51 2.83
N LEU A 180 14.12 12.24 2.50
CA LEU A 180 13.07 13.26 2.46
C LEU A 180 12.80 13.87 3.84
N ALA A 181 12.71 13.05 4.88
CA ALA A 181 12.52 13.46 6.27
C ALA A 181 13.60 14.43 6.78
N ASN A 182 14.82 14.31 6.24
CA ASN A 182 15.99 15.12 6.55
C ASN A 182 16.25 16.24 5.51
N GLY A 183 15.27 16.56 4.67
CA GLY A 183 15.36 17.67 3.72
C GLY A 183 16.28 17.42 2.52
N LYS A 184 16.63 16.16 2.23
CA LYS A 184 17.49 15.77 1.09
C LYS A 184 16.62 15.45 -0.13
N TRP A 185 16.24 16.50 -0.86
CA TRP A 185 15.30 16.44 -2.00
C TRP A 185 15.94 16.12 -3.38
N LYS A 186 17.28 16.02 -3.45
CA LYS A 186 18.05 15.81 -4.70
C LYS A 186 18.54 14.38 -4.82
#